data_AF-L7FIL2-F1
#
_entry.id   AF-L7FIL2-F1
#
_cell.length_a   1.000
_cell.length_b   1.000
_cell.length_c   1.000
_cell.angle_alpha   90.00
_cell.angle_beta   90.00
_cell.angle_gamma   90.00
#
_symmetry.space_group_name_H-M   'P 1'
#
loop_
_entity.id
_entity.type
_entity.pdbx_description
1 polymer ?
#
loop_
_entity_poly.entity_id
_entity_poly.type
_entity_poly.pdbx_seq_one_letter_code
_entity_poly.pdbx_strand_id
1 'polypeptide(L)'
;MTNNTPNRNQEPEPVRPWFARLFRRPTPVTTPPIPEGEHILRLTQDLTAALSDAARWKGHADSYEQDRERAVEALAGRIRERDDAYGECALLLAWLAALHPATAVIAPGHDPEGTQVLYLVAGGWQMSWHIRPDEAEQFRHVPVVDVTDPRAQWDGHGTLQRRERIHNHVRLLALDAVADGPLTGVTGTADVPCERCKGTATDPEHSGVEHYGDNHPRPVPEPCADCQFPPPGTIAYRSRIGRMLRCLRHAPDWPAPGDFVEPVTSEDLPDGGTCTHPECGIDVLITQEQRSA
;
A
#
# COMPACT_ATOMS: atom_id res chain seq x y z
N MET A 1 -8.88 -8.80 27.26
CA MET A 1 -7.45 -8.53 27.07
C MET A 1 -6.66 -9.69 27.65
N THR A 2 -6.30 -10.67 26.81
CA THR A 2 -5.56 -11.87 27.23
C THR A 2 -4.08 -11.67 26.90
N ASN A 3 -3.25 -11.49 27.94
CA ASN A 3 -1.80 -11.40 27.82
C ASN A 3 -1.25 -12.74 27.33
N ASN A 4 -0.84 -12.79 26.06
CA ASN A 4 -0.03 -13.87 25.51
C ASN A 4 1.43 -13.66 25.95
N THR A 5 1.77 -14.13 27.14
CA THR A 5 3.16 -14.31 27.54
C THR A 5 3.74 -15.47 26.73
N PRO A 6 4.85 -15.32 25.99
CA PRO A 6 5.49 -16.45 25.34
C PRO A 6 5.95 -17.44 26.42
N ASN A 7 5.42 -18.66 26.33
CA ASN A 7 5.70 -19.79 27.20
C ASN A 7 7.21 -20.11 27.15
N ARG A 8 7.95 -19.59 28.14
CA ARG A 8 9.41 -19.75 28.29
C ARG A 8 9.79 -21.07 28.98
N ASN A 9 8.84 -22.00 29.10
CA ASN A 9 9.01 -23.34 29.66
C ASN A 9 8.81 -24.40 28.57
N GLN A 10 9.55 -24.31 27.47
CA GLN A 10 9.85 -25.53 26.73
C GLN A 10 10.72 -26.37 27.64
N GLU A 11 10.15 -27.45 28.17
CA GLU A 11 10.93 -28.54 28.74
C GLU A 11 12.09 -28.85 27.78
N PRO A 12 13.33 -28.99 28.29
CA PRO A 12 14.46 -29.32 27.43
C PRO A 12 14.07 -30.57 26.64
N GLU A 13 14.07 -30.48 25.31
CA GLU A 13 13.85 -31.64 24.46
C GLU A 13 14.68 -32.80 24.99
N PRO A 14 14.12 -34.02 25.08
CA PRO A 14 14.86 -35.18 25.56
C PRO A 14 16.17 -35.25 24.77
N VAL A 15 17.27 -35.11 25.51
CA VAL A 15 18.64 -35.13 25.01
C VAL A 15 18.74 -36.24 23.96
N ARG A 16 18.92 -35.83 22.69
CA ARG A 16 18.85 -36.73 21.53
C ARG A 16 19.67 -38.00 21.81
N PRO A 17 19.17 -39.20 21.47
CA PRO A 17 19.73 -40.50 21.88
C PRO A 17 21.16 -40.81 21.38
N TRP A 18 21.81 -39.90 20.67
CA TRP A 18 23.23 -40.04 20.34
C TRP A 18 24.13 -39.99 21.58
N PHE A 19 23.75 -39.28 22.65
CA PHE A 19 24.50 -39.31 23.92
C PHE A 19 24.41 -40.67 24.64
N ALA A 20 23.32 -41.44 24.46
CA ALA A 20 23.19 -42.77 25.06
C ALA A 20 24.17 -43.80 24.46
N ARG A 21 24.70 -43.55 23.26
CA ARG A 21 25.74 -44.41 22.65
C ARG A 21 27.12 -44.23 23.27
N LEU A 22 27.39 -43.14 23.98
CA LEU A 22 28.68 -42.90 24.62
C LEU A 22 28.91 -43.75 25.88
N PHE A 23 27.88 -44.44 26.40
CA PHE A 23 27.95 -45.23 27.64
C PHE A 23 27.77 -46.74 27.46
N ARG A 24 27.83 -47.28 26.23
CA ARG A 24 27.96 -48.73 26.07
C ARG A 24 29.35 -49.15 26.54
N ARG A 25 29.40 -49.85 27.68
CA ARG A 25 30.59 -50.55 28.20
C ARG A 25 31.15 -51.43 27.07
N PRO A 26 32.36 -51.17 26.54
CA PRO A 26 32.96 -52.04 25.55
C PRO A 26 33.15 -53.42 26.18
N THR A 27 32.68 -54.47 25.51
CA THR A 27 33.14 -55.83 25.78
C THR A 27 34.66 -55.86 25.63
N PRO A 28 35.41 -56.51 26.52
CA PRO A 28 36.86 -56.54 26.47
C PRO A 28 37.31 -57.36 25.25
N VAL A 29 37.46 -56.68 24.12
CA VAL A 29 38.15 -57.23 22.96
C VAL A 29 39.64 -57.10 23.25
N THR A 30 40.31 -58.24 23.42
CA THR A 30 41.76 -58.33 23.61
C THR A 30 42.43 -57.85 22.32
N THR A 31 42.66 -56.55 22.23
CA THR A 31 43.34 -55.93 21.10
C THR A 31 44.83 -56.08 21.37
N PRO A 32 45.65 -56.58 20.42
CA PRO A 32 47.09 -56.67 20.62
C PRO A 32 47.68 -55.29 20.96
N PRO A 33 48.75 -55.23 21.77
CA PRO A 33 49.37 -53.97 22.15
C PRO A 33 49.84 -53.25 20.90
N ILE A 34 49.26 -52.08 20.65
CA ILE A 34 49.70 -51.17 19.60
C ILE A 34 51.12 -50.70 19.98
N PRO A 35 52.11 -50.77 19.08
CA PRO A 35 53.45 -50.29 19.37
C PRO A 35 53.41 -48.81 19.74
N GLU A 36 54.13 -48.41 20.79
CA GLU A 36 54.06 -47.06 21.40
C GLU A 36 54.23 -45.91 20.40
N GLY A 37 55.02 -46.12 19.34
CA GLY A 37 55.22 -45.14 18.26
C GLY A 37 53.95 -44.81 17.46
N GLU A 38 53.07 -45.79 17.25
CA GLU A 38 51.79 -45.56 16.53
C GLU A 38 50.80 -44.74 17.37
N HIS A 39 50.84 -44.91 18.70
CA HIS A 39 49.98 -44.16 19.62
C HIS A 39 50.33 -42.67 19.65
N ILE A 40 51.62 -42.33 19.69
CA ILE A 40 52.08 -40.93 19.68
C ILE A 40 51.70 -40.25 18.35
N LEU A 41 51.87 -40.95 17.23
CA LEU A 41 51.47 -40.43 15.91
C LEU A 41 49.97 -40.15 15.84
N ARG A 42 49.14 -41.07 16.33
CA ARG A 42 47.68 -40.90 16.37
C ARG A 42 47.26 -39.71 17.23
N LEU A 43 47.82 -39.58 18.44
CA LEU A 43 47.54 -38.43 19.31
C LEU A 43 47.96 -37.10 18.66
N THR A 44 49.08 -37.09 17.93
CA THR A 44 49.54 -35.89 17.21
C THR A 44 48.59 -35.52 16.08
N GLN A 45 48.09 -36.52 15.33
CA GLN A 45 47.07 -36.32 14.29
C GLN A 45 45.74 -35.82 14.87
N ASP A 46 45.28 -36.43 15.96
CA ASP A 46 44.04 -36.06 16.64
C ASP A 46 44.12 -34.63 17.20
N LEU A 47 45.26 -34.25 17.82
CA LEU A 47 45.50 -32.88 18.29
C LEU A 47 45.50 -31.89 17.12
N THR A 48 46.15 -32.23 16.01
CA THR A 48 46.19 -31.38 14.81
C THR A 48 44.79 -31.20 14.21
N ALA A 49 44.00 -32.26 14.16
CA ALA A 49 42.61 -32.22 13.71
C ALA A 49 41.75 -31.35 14.65
N ALA A 50 41.88 -31.53 15.97
CA ALA A 50 41.15 -30.74 16.97
C ALA A 50 41.49 -29.25 16.89
N LEU A 51 42.77 -28.89 16.71
CA LEU A 51 43.20 -27.51 16.53
C LEU A 51 42.63 -26.90 15.24
N SER A 52 42.60 -27.68 14.16
CA SER A 52 42.01 -27.25 12.88
C SER A 52 40.51 -27.03 12.98
N ASP A 53 39.80 -27.94 13.66
CA ASP A 53 38.36 -27.80 13.93
C ASP A 53 38.07 -26.59 14.82
N ALA A 54 38.87 -26.37 15.87
CA ALA A 54 38.73 -25.20 16.74
C ALA A 54 38.93 -23.89 15.96
N ALA A 55 39.92 -23.83 15.06
CA ALA A 55 40.13 -22.68 14.18
C ALA A 55 38.94 -22.45 13.24
N ARG A 56 38.38 -23.52 12.65
CA ARG A 56 37.17 -23.44 11.82
C ARG A 56 35.98 -22.89 12.60
N TRP A 57 35.72 -23.42 13.79
CA TRP A 57 34.62 -22.97 14.64
C TRP A 57 34.77 -21.53 15.11
N LYS A 58 36.00 -21.11 15.43
CA LYS A 58 36.30 -19.71 15.70
C LYS A 58 35.96 -18.82 14.50
N GLY A 59 36.38 -19.21 13.29
CA GLY A 59 36.02 -18.48 12.07
C GLY A 59 34.50 -18.36 11.85
N HIS A 60 33.75 -19.42 12.17
CA HIS A 60 32.28 -19.35 12.15
C HIS A 60 31.73 -18.39 13.21
N ALA A 61 32.21 -18.46 14.45
CA ALA A 61 31.77 -17.58 15.53
C ALA A 61 32.03 -16.10 15.18
N ASP A 62 33.24 -15.79 14.71
CA ASP A 62 33.62 -14.44 14.28
C ASP A 62 32.73 -13.96 13.11
N SER A 63 32.42 -14.83 12.14
CA SER A 63 31.48 -14.51 11.05
C SER A 63 30.07 -14.21 11.56
N TYR A 64 29.56 -14.99 12.51
CA TYR A 64 28.24 -14.75 13.10
C TYR A 64 28.19 -13.44 13.88
N GLU A 65 29.26 -13.11 14.62
CA GLU A 65 29.35 -11.83 15.32
C GLU A 65 29.33 -10.65 14.34
N GLN A 66 30.10 -10.73 13.25
CA GLN A 66 30.09 -9.70 12.20
C GLN A 66 28.71 -9.56 11.54
N ASP A 67 28.05 -10.67 11.21
CA ASP A 67 26.72 -10.63 10.59
C ASP A 67 25.68 -10.05 11.56
N ARG A 68 25.78 -10.38 12.86
CA ARG A 68 24.94 -9.80 13.90
C ARG A 68 25.17 -8.29 14.02
N GLU A 69 26.41 -7.83 14.02
CA GLU A 69 26.75 -6.40 14.07
C GLU A 69 26.19 -5.66 12.85
N ARG A 70 26.36 -6.21 11.63
CA ARG A 70 25.76 -5.62 10.42
C ARG A 70 24.24 -5.57 10.50
N ALA A 71 23.58 -6.60 11.04
CA ALA A 71 22.14 -6.62 11.19
C ALA A 71 21.64 -5.57 12.21
N VAL A 72 22.37 -5.38 13.30
CA VAL A 72 22.06 -4.35 14.31
C VAL A 72 22.21 -2.95 13.71
N GLU A 73 23.31 -2.67 13.01
CA GLU A 73 23.52 -1.37 12.37
C GLU A 73 22.46 -1.09 11.28
N ALA A 74 22.12 -2.09 10.46
CA ALA A 74 21.07 -1.97 9.46
C ALA A 74 19.69 -1.70 10.08
N LEU A 75 19.38 -2.33 11.23
CA LEU A 75 18.15 -2.05 11.96
C LEU A 75 18.16 -0.63 12.56
N ALA A 76 19.28 -0.20 13.14
CA ALA A 76 19.44 1.15 13.67
C ALA A 76 19.27 2.21 12.56
N GLY A 77 19.81 1.97 11.37
CA GLY A 77 19.59 2.79 10.18
C GLY A 77 18.11 2.96 9.84
N ARG A 78 17.36 1.86 9.74
CA ARG A 78 15.91 1.89 9.45
C ARG A 78 15.10 2.59 10.54
N ILE A 79 15.50 2.48 11.82
CA ILE A 79 14.85 3.20 12.91
C ILE A 79 15.06 4.70 12.74
N ARG A 80 16.29 5.15 12.41
CA ARG A 80 16.58 6.56 12.14
C ARG A 80 15.75 7.09 10.95
N GLU A 81 15.76 6.38 9.82
CA GLU A 81 14.97 6.77 8.63
C GLU A 81 13.46 6.91 8.94
N ARG A 82 12.93 5.96 9.71
CA ARG A 82 11.52 6.00 10.13
C ARG A 82 11.25 7.18 11.06
N ASP A 83 12.14 7.45 12.00
CA ASP A 83 12.01 8.55 12.95
C ASP A 83 12.14 9.91 12.25
N ASP A 84 13.02 10.05 11.26
CA ASP A 84 13.12 11.24 10.40
C ASP A 84 11.81 11.47 9.62
N ALA A 85 11.23 10.41 9.04
CA ALA A 85 9.95 10.49 8.34
C ALA A 85 8.78 10.88 9.27
N TYR A 86 8.81 10.44 10.54
CA TYR A 86 7.84 10.89 11.54
C TYR A 86 8.02 12.37 11.88
N GLY A 87 9.27 12.84 12.00
CA GLY A 87 9.58 14.26 12.21
C GLY A 87 9.07 15.16 11.08
N GLU A 88 9.25 14.75 9.82
CA GLU A 88 8.68 15.46 8.66
C GLU A 88 7.15 15.45 8.67
N CYS A 89 6.53 14.31 9.00
CA CYS A 89 5.07 14.22 9.14
C CYS A 89 4.55 15.14 10.26
N ALA A 90 5.26 15.24 11.39
CA ALA A 90 4.90 16.12 12.49
C ALA A 90 4.91 17.59 12.05
N LEU A 91 5.91 18.02 11.26
CA LEU A 91 5.97 19.38 10.71
C LEU A 91 4.79 19.67 9.78
N LEU A 92 4.42 18.72 8.92
CA LEU A 92 3.25 18.85 8.05
C LEU A 92 1.94 18.94 8.84
N LEU A 93 1.81 18.16 9.92
CA LEU A 93 0.64 18.22 10.81
C LEU A 93 0.59 19.54 11.58
N ALA A 94 1.74 20.06 12.03
CA ALA A 94 1.85 21.35 12.69
C ALA A 94 1.43 22.49 11.75
N TRP A 95 1.87 22.44 10.50
CA TRP A 95 1.44 23.36 9.45
C TRP A 95 -0.07 23.25 9.18
N LEU A 96 -0.61 22.04 9.04
CA LEU A 96 -2.04 21.82 8.86
C LEU A 96 -2.85 22.37 10.05
N ALA A 97 -2.40 22.15 11.28
CA ALA A 97 -3.03 22.71 12.47
C ALA A 97 -3.04 24.25 12.46
N ALA A 98 -1.98 24.89 11.92
CA ALA A 98 -1.93 26.34 11.77
C ALA A 98 -2.95 26.88 10.75
N LEU A 99 -3.34 26.08 9.76
CA LEU A 99 -4.41 26.42 8.80
C LEU A 99 -5.82 26.31 9.41
N HIS A 100 -5.96 25.63 10.55
CA HIS A 100 -7.23 25.38 11.23
C HIS A 100 -7.23 25.81 12.71
N PRO A 101 -6.91 27.08 13.02
CA PRO A 101 -6.69 27.53 14.40
C PRO A 101 -7.95 27.45 15.27
N ALA A 102 -9.14 27.44 14.68
CA ALA A 102 -10.40 27.36 15.41
C ALA A 102 -10.69 25.94 15.96
N THR A 103 -10.17 24.90 15.29
CA THR A 103 -10.54 23.50 15.58
C THR A 103 -9.37 22.66 16.08
N ALA A 104 -8.12 23.07 15.83
CA ALA A 104 -6.93 22.37 16.30
C ALA A 104 -6.73 22.53 17.82
N VAL A 105 -6.58 21.42 18.54
CA VAL A 105 -6.20 21.37 19.96
C VAL A 105 -5.29 20.19 20.25
N ILE A 106 -4.49 20.29 21.31
CA ILE A 106 -3.72 19.17 21.86
C ILE A 106 -4.29 18.81 23.22
N ALA A 107 -4.47 17.52 23.48
CA ALA A 107 -4.82 17.02 24.80
C ALA A 107 -3.86 15.87 25.20
N PRO A 108 -3.71 15.60 26.51
CA PRO A 108 -3.01 14.40 26.97
C PRO A 108 -3.63 13.14 26.38
N GLY A 109 -2.80 12.22 25.88
CA GLY A 109 -3.25 10.89 25.47
C GLY A 109 -3.59 10.01 26.67
N HIS A 110 -4.23 8.88 26.39
CA HIS A 110 -4.54 7.86 27.42
C HIS A 110 -3.37 6.91 27.71
N ASP A 111 -2.24 7.09 27.00
CA ASP A 111 -1.07 6.21 27.05
C ASP A 111 -0.16 6.61 28.23
N PRO A 112 0.36 5.65 29.03
CA PRO A 112 1.21 5.95 30.18
C PRO A 112 2.55 6.62 29.82
N GLU A 113 2.95 6.58 28.55
CA GLU A 113 4.18 7.17 28.01
C GLU A 113 4.13 8.71 27.90
N GLY A 114 2.99 9.33 28.24
CA GLY A 114 2.85 10.79 28.20
C GLY A 114 2.68 11.34 26.78
N THR A 115 2.32 10.47 25.83
CA THR A 115 2.02 10.84 24.45
C THR A 115 0.88 11.84 24.40
N GLN A 116 1.05 12.93 23.67
CA GLN A 116 -0.01 13.92 23.44
C GLN A 116 -0.79 13.57 22.18
N VAL A 117 -2.03 14.03 22.07
CA VAL A 117 -2.87 13.79 20.89
C VAL A 117 -3.31 15.12 20.30
N LEU A 118 -2.98 15.34 19.03
CA LEU A 118 -3.55 16.42 18.22
C LEU A 118 -4.96 15.99 17.81
N TYR A 119 -5.94 16.84 18.08
CA TYR A 119 -7.27 16.77 17.51
C TYR A 119 -7.47 17.94 16.55
N LEU A 120 -8.04 17.65 15.39
CA LEU A 120 -8.30 18.64 14.35
C LEU A 120 -9.61 18.30 13.66
N VAL A 121 -10.39 19.32 13.31
CA VAL A 121 -11.55 19.16 12.42
C VAL A 121 -11.27 19.89 11.10
N ALA A 122 -11.26 19.13 10.00
CA ALA A 122 -11.10 19.64 8.64
C ALA A 122 -12.10 18.95 7.71
N GLY A 123 -12.71 19.72 6.78
CA GLY A 123 -13.81 19.23 5.94
C GLY A 123 -15.06 18.79 6.71
N GLY A 124 -15.21 19.18 7.98
CA GLY A 124 -16.30 18.73 8.85
C GLY A 124 -16.04 17.38 9.53
N TRP A 125 -14.87 16.78 9.35
CA TRP A 125 -14.49 15.52 10.00
C TRP A 125 -13.41 15.72 11.04
N GLN A 126 -13.56 15.08 12.21
CA GLN A 126 -12.49 15.02 13.19
C GLN A 126 -11.41 14.03 12.73
N MET A 127 -10.17 14.37 13.03
CA MET A 127 -9.00 13.54 12.82
C MET A 127 -8.09 13.70 14.05
N SER A 128 -7.44 12.61 14.46
CA SER A 128 -6.49 12.66 15.56
C SER A 128 -5.17 11.97 15.24
N TRP A 129 -4.08 12.46 15.83
CA TRP A 129 -2.74 11.90 15.70
C TRP A 129 -2.02 11.95 17.05
N HIS A 130 -1.30 10.88 17.37
CA HIS A 130 -0.37 10.87 18.50
C HIS A 130 0.86 11.70 18.13
N ILE A 131 1.28 12.57 19.04
CA ILE A 131 2.47 13.42 18.93
C ILE A 131 3.50 12.87 19.91
N ARG A 132 4.72 12.62 19.43
CA ARG A 132 5.81 12.22 20.30
C ARG A 132 6.26 13.40 21.17
N PRO A 133 6.73 13.18 22.40
CA PRO A 133 7.17 14.27 23.27
C PRO A 133 8.27 15.18 22.68
N ASP A 134 9.16 14.64 21.86
CA ASP A 134 10.24 15.38 21.16
C ASP A 134 9.73 16.25 20.01
N GLU A 135 8.57 15.94 19.46
CA GLU A 135 7.92 16.70 18.37
C GLU A 135 6.97 17.77 18.90
N ALA A 136 6.60 17.74 20.18
CA ALA A 136 5.60 18.62 20.78
C ALA A 136 5.92 20.12 20.61
N GLU A 137 7.20 20.51 20.58
CA GLU A 137 7.62 21.90 20.38
C GLU A 137 7.16 22.47 19.02
N GLN A 138 7.00 21.61 18.00
CA GLN A 138 6.52 22.02 16.67
C GLN A 138 5.07 22.51 16.71
N PHE A 139 4.31 22.12 17.74
CA PHE A 139 2.90 22.46 17.93
C PHE A 139 2.67 23.55 18.98
N ARG A 140 3.70 24.33 19.35
CA ARG A 140 3.58 25.40 20.37
C ARG A 140 2.48 26.44 20.10
N HIS A 141 2.03 26.57 18.86
CA HIS A 141 0.92 27.46 18.47
C HIS A 141 -0.47 26.83 18.66
N VAL A 142 -0.56 25.52 18.88
CA VAL A 142 -1.81 24.80 19.08
C VAL A 142 -2.17 24.83 20.57
N PRO A 143 -3.39 25.28 20.94
CA PRO A 143 -3.81 25.30 22.34
C PRO A 143 -3.80 23.91 22.97
N VAL A 144 -3.17 23.79 24.14
CA VAL A 144 -3.25 22.60 24.98
C VAL A 144 -4.50 22.70 25.86
N VAL A 145 -5.33 21.66 25.82
CA VAL A 145 -6.63 21.60 26.51
C VAL A 145 -6.72 20.34 27.37
N ASP A 146 -7.68 20.34 28.30
CA ASP A 146 -8.01 19.16 29.09
C ASP A 146 -8.76 18.12 28.24
N VAL A 147 -8.70 16.85 28.65
CA VAL A 147 -9.39 15.73 27.99
C VAL A 147 -10.91 15.87 27.99
N THR A 148 -11.48 16.77 28.81
CA THR A 148 -12.91 17.09 28.83
C THR A 148 -13.32 18.16 27.81
N ASP A 149 -12.38 18.83 27.12
CA ASP A 149 -12.71 19.78 26.04
C ASP A 149 -13.47 19.04 24.92
N PRO A 150 -14.63 19.56 24.46
CA PRO A 150 -15.41 18.94 23.39
C PRO A 150 -14.60 18.67 22.10
N ARG A 151 -13.59 19.49 21.79
CA ARG A 151 -12.72 19.33 20.61
C ARG A 151 -11.74 18.16 20.77
N ALA A 152 -11.42 17.80 22.02
CA ALA A 152 -10.52 16.71 22.38
C ALA A 152 -11.26 15.37 22.63
N GLN A 153 -12.57 15.30 22.35
CA GLN A 153 -13.33 14.05 22.43
C GLN A 153 -13.14 13.24 21.16
N TRP A 154 -12.50 12.07 21.26
CA TRP A 154 -12.36 11.18 20.12
C TRP A 154 -13.71 10.64 19.64
N ASP A 155 -14.04 10.85 18.38
CA ASP A 155 -15.30 10.39 17.75
C ASP A 155 -15.32 8.88 17.40
N GLY A 156 -14.31 8.12 17.81
CA GLY A 156 -14.20 6.67 17.60
C GLY A 156 -13.62 6.24 16.24
N HIS A 157 -13.11 7.17 15.43
CA HIS A 157 -12.57 6.84 14.11
C HIS A 157 -11.29 5.98 14.16
N GLY A 158 -11.22 4.96 13.30
CA GLY A 158 -9.99 4.18 13.08
C GLY A 158 -9.03 4.81 12.07
N THR A 159 -7.85 4.20 11.91
CA THR A 159 -6.81 4.67 10.96
C THR A 159 -7.29 4.71 9.50
N LEU A 160 -8.07 3.71 9.05
CA LEU A 160 -8.59 3.66 7.68
C LEU A 160 -9.61 4.77 7.42
N GLN A 161 -10.59 4.91 8.32
CA GLN A 161 -11.59 5.98 8.26
C GLN A 161 -10.94 7.36 8.26
N ARG A 162 -9.88 7.58 9.06
CA ARG A 162 -9.10 8.82 9.02
C ARG A 162 -8.50 9.08 7.63
N ARG A 163 -7.91 8.05 7.00
CA ARG A 163 -7.32 8.18 5.66
C ARG A 163 -8.37 8.50 4.60
N GLU A 164 -9.53 7.84 4.66
CA GLU A 164 -10.66 8.13 3.76
C GLU A 164 -11.16 9.56 3.91
N ARG A 165 -11.31 10.05 5.16
CA ARG A 165 -11.68 11.44 5.45
C ARG A 165 -10.68 12.43 4.84
N ILE A 166 -9.38 12.19 5.02
CA ILE A 166 -8.33 13.02 4.42
C ILE A 166 -8.43 13.01 2.89
N HIS A 167 -8.54 11.83 2.28
CA HIS A 167 -8.65 11.69 0.84
C HIS A 167 -9.88 12.43 0.27
N ASN A 168 -11.04 12.26 0.91
CA ASN A 168 -12.26 12.96 0.52
C ASN A 168 -12.13 14.48 0.70
N HIS A 169 -11.51 14.95 1.78
CA HIS A 169 -11.29 16.38 1.99
C HIS A 169 -10.35 16.97 0.93
N VAL A 170 -9.24 16.30 0.62
CA VAL A 170 -8.31 16.72 -0.44
C VAL A 170 -9.02 16.78 -1.79
N ARG A 171 -9.86 15.78 -2.10
CA ARG A 171 -10.65 15.77 -3.33
C ARG A 171 -11.59 16.98 -3.42
N LEU A 172 -12.28 17.34 -2.33
CA LEU A 172 -13.16 18.50 -2.29
C LEU A 172 -12.39 19.81 -2.50
N LEU A 173 -11.27 19.98 -1.79
CA LEU A 173 -10.40 21.16 -1.95
C LEU A 173 -9.87 21.32 -3.38
N ALA A 174 -9.54 20.22 -4.04
CA ALA A 174 -9.08 20.23 -5.43
C ALA A 174 -10.19 20.63 -6.42
N LEU A 175 -11.46 20.29 -6.14
CA LEU A 175 -12.60 20.68 -6.96
C LEU A 175 -12.98 22.15 -6.77
N ASP A 176 -12.97 22.64 -5.53
CA ASP A 176 -13.26 24.05 -5.22
C ASP A 176 -12.26 24.99 -5.91
N ALA A 177 -10.98 24.62 -5.96
CA ALA A 177 -9.95 25.39 -6.64
C ALA A 177 -10.18 25.54 -8.16
N VAL A 178 -10.89 24.59 -8.79
CA VAL A 178 -11.25 24.67 -10.22
C VAL A 178 -12.46 25.58 -10.43
N ALA A 179 -13.39 25.62 -9.48
CA ALA A 179 -14.57 26.48 -9.56
C ALA A 179 -14.24 27.97 -9.43
N ASP A 180 -13.20 28.32 -8.68
CA ASP A 180 -12.75 29.72 -8.49
C ASP A 180 -11.77 30.22 -9.57
N GLY A 181 -11.41 29.39 -10.54
CA GLY A 181 -10.63 29.81 -11.70
C GLY A 181 -11.46 30.69 -12.65
N PRO A 182 -10.90 31.77 -13.24
CA PRO A 182 -11.62 32.53 -14.25
C PRO A 182 -11.97 31.58 -15.39
N LEU A 183 -13.27 31.46 -15.69
CA LEU A 183 -13.82 30.69 -16.81
C LEU A 183 -13.23 31.17 -18.15
N THR A 184 -11.99 30.80 -18.46
CA THR A 184 -11.47 30.85 -19.82
C THR A 184 -12.16 29.72 -20.57
N GLY A 185 -13.25 30.11 -21.25
CA GLY A 185 -14.13 29.21 -21.98
C GLY A 185 -13.36 28.28 -22.90
N VAL A 186 -13.39 26.99 -22.56
CA VAL A 186 -13.17 25.91 -23.51
C VAL A 186 -14.55 25.35 -23.84
N THR A 187 -15.21 26.00 -24.80
CA THR A 187 -16.27 25.37 -25.59
C THR A 187 -15.60 24.36 -26.53
N GLY A 188 -15.11 23.26 -25.98
CA GLY A 188 -14.69 22.09 -26.74
C GLY A 188 -15.87 21.16 -26.89
N THR A 189 -16.77 21.44 -27.83
CA THR A 189 -17.65 20.41 -28.39
C THR A 189 -16.75 19.44 -29.14
N ALA A 190 -16.26 18.44 -28.43
CA ALA A 190 -15.52 17.34 -29.02
C ALA A 190 -16.51 16.43 -29.74
N ASP A 191 -16.88 16.83 -30.95
CA ASP A 191 -17.21 15.88 -32.02
C ASP A 191 -15.95 15.04 -32.24
N VAL A 192 -15.80 13.95 -31.49
CA VAL A 192 -14.77 12.94 -31.76
C VAL A 192 -15.38 11.96 -32.77
N PRO A 193 -15.05 12.06 -34.07
CA PRO A 193 -15.59 11.13 -35.06
C PRO A 193 -15.09 9.72 -34.77
N CYS A 194 -16.04 8.78 -34.60
CA CYS A 194 -15.77 7.35 -34.51
C CYS A 194 -14.95 6.90 -35.74
N GLU A 195 -13.69 6.51 -35.55
CA GLU A 195 -12.81 6.08 -36.65
C GLU A 195 -13.35 4.86 -37.41
N ARG A 196 -14.26 4.09 -36.80
CA ARG A 196 -14.90 2.92 -37.38
C ARG A 196 -15.91 3.25 -38.48
N CYS A 197 -16.45 4.46 -38.51
CA CYS A 197 -17.43 4.90 -39.52
C CYS A 197 -16.79 5.51 -40.77
N LYS A 198 -15.45 5.55 -40.88
CA LYS A 198 -14.74 6.13 -42.03
C LYS A 198 -14.76 5.25 -43.30
N GLY A 199 -15.40 4.08 -43.27
CA GLY A 199 -15.14 3.01 -44.24
C GLY A 199 -16.23 2.62 -45.25
N THR A 200 -17.42 3.22 -45.28
CA THR A 200 -18.51 2.73 -46.16
C THR A 200 -19.10 3.74 -47.15
N ALA A 201 -18.46 4.90 -47.34
CA ALA A 201 -18.87 5.85 -48.38
C ALA A 201 -18.10 5.59 -49.69
N THR A 202 -18.37 4.46 -50.34
CA THR A 202 -18.11 4.17 -51.77
C THR A 202 -19.40 3.52 -52.26
N ASP A 203 -20.16 3.97 -53.25
CA ASP A 203 -20.00 4.80 -54.45
C ASP A 203 -21.46 5.02 -54.99
N PRO A 204 -21.73 5.35 -56.27
CA PRO A 204 -21.44 6.57 -57.03
C PRO A 204 -22.75 7.12 -57.67
N GLU A 205 -22.60 8.15 -58.51
CA GLU A 205 -23.58 8.61 -59.52
C GLU A 205 -24.95 9.09 -59.00
N HIS A 206 -25.17 10.41 -58.99
CA HIS A 206 -26.32 10.99 -59.69
C HIS A 206 -26.01 12.45 -60.05
N SER A 207 -25.92 12.66 -61.36
CA SER A 207 -25.84 13.95 -62.01
C SER A 207 -27.11 14.77 -61.76
N GLY A 208 -26.92 16.06 -61.50
CA GLY A 208 -27.75 17.09 -62.12
C GLY A 208 -28.74 17.84 -61.23
N VAL A 209 -28.71 19.15 -61.47
CA VAL A 209 -29.75 20.17 -61.26
C VAL A 209 -29.68 20.95 -59.94
N GLU A 210 -29.42 22.24 -60.13
CA GLU A 210 -29.49 23.34 -59.19
C GLU A 210 -30.87 23.44 -58.54
N HIS A 211 -30.96 23.65 -57.23
CA HIS A 211 -31.99 24.56 -56.70
C HIS A 211 -31.65 25.17 -55.33
N TYR A 212 -32.19 26.38 -55.22
CA TYR A 212 -32.06 27.41 -54.21
C TYR A 212 -32.61 27.01 -52.84
N GLY A 213 -31.89 27.40 -51.78
CA GLY A 213 -32.44 27.96 -50.53
C GLY A 213 -33.37 27.10 -49.68
N ASP A 214 -32.81 26.34 -48.73
CA ASP A 214 -33.54 25.95 -47.52
C ASP A 214 -32.61 25.88 -46.30
N ASN A 215 -32.86 26.77 -45.33
CA ASN A 215 -32.22 26.80 -44.00
C ASN A 215 -32.95 25.82 -43.06
N HIS A 216 -32.96 24.54 -43.38
CA HIS A 216 -33.38 23.52 -42.42
C HIS A 216 -32.17 22.97 -41.67
N PRO A 217 -32.21 22.87 -40.32
CA PRO A 217 -31.16 22.21 -39.56
C PRO A 217 -31.03 20.77 -40.08
N ARG A 218 -29.81 20.39 -40.46
CA ARG A 218 -29.53 19.02 -40.91
C ARG A 218 -29.99 18.05 -39.81
N PRO A 219 -30.69 16.96 -40.16
CA PRO A 219 -31.03 15.94 -39.19
C PRO A 219 -29.72 15.41 -38.58
N VAL A 220 -29.66 15.41 -37.25
CA VAL A 220 -28.56 14.81 -36.51
C VAL A 220 -28.50 13.34 -36.94
N PRO A 221 -27.35 12.83 -37.44
CA PRO A 221 -27.27 11.44 -37.85
C PRO A 221 -27.59 10.55 -36.66
N GLU A 222 -28.53 9.63 -36.85
CA GLU A 222 -28.84 8.61 -35.85
C GLU A 222 -27.54 7.84 -35.53
N PRO A 223 -27.24 7.58 -34.25
CA PRO A 223 -26.04 6.84 -33.86
C PRO A 223 -26.05 5.48 -34.54
N CYS A 224 -24.92 5.12 -35.16
CA CYS A 224 -24.73 3.84 -35.83
C CYS A 224 -25.13 2.69 -34.88
N ALA A 225 -26.14 1.89 -35.25
CA ALA A 225 -26.70 0.84 -34.40
C ALA A 225 -25.67 -0.20 -33.91
N ASP A 226 -24.52 -0.30 -34.59
CA ASP A 226 -23.44 -1.21 -34.28
C ASP A 226 -22.36 -0.63 -33.33
N CYS A 227 -22.43 0.66 -33.00
CA CYS A 227 -21.55 1.31 -32.03
C CYS A 227 -22.21 1.34 -30.65
N GLN A 228 -22.36 0.16 -30.03
CA GLN A 228 -22.80 0.08 -28.63
C GLN A 228 -21.69 0.60 -27.72
N PHE A 229 -21.81 1.88 -27.33
CA PHE A 229 -21.04 2.44 -26.23
C PHE A 229 -21.39 1.72 -24.93
N PRO A 230 -20.45 1.65 -23.96
CA PRO A 230 -20.81 1.23 -22.61
C PRO A 230 -22.01 2.04 -22.11
N PRO A 231 -22.90 1.43 -21.30
CA PRO A 231 -23.95 2.18 -20.62
C PRO A 231 -23.33 3.38 -19.88
N PRO A 232 -23.97 4.57 -19.90
CA PRO A 232 -23.48 5.73 -19.17
C PRO A 232 -23.29 5.37 -17.69
N GLY A 233 -22.18 5.83 -17.10
CA GLY A 233 -21.81 5.53 -15.71
C GLY A 233 -21.00 4.24 -15.51
N THR A 234 -20.67 3.50 -16.57
CA THR A 234 -19.76 2.34 -16.48
C THR A 234 -18.34 2.79 -16.15
N ILE A 235 -17.75 2.24 -15.09
CA ILE A 235 -16.36 2.52 -14.66
C ILE A 235 -15.42 1.32 -14.85
N ALA A 236 -15.96 0.11 -14.91
CA ALA A 236 -15.22 -1.12 -15.09
C ALA A 236 -16.10 -2.23 -15.67
N TYR A 237 -15.48 -3.36 -16.00
CA TYR A 237 -16.18 -4.59 -16.37
C TYR A 237 -15.83 -5.70 -15.39
N ARG A 238 -16.84 -6.42 -14.92
CA ARG A 238 -16.69 -7.59 -14.05
C ARG A 238 -16.65 -8.86 -14.90
N SER A 239 -15.78 -9.79 -14.49
CA SER A 239 -15.77 -11.15 -15.04
C SER A 239 -17.09 -11.86 -14.72
N ARG A 240 -17.58 -12.78 -15.56
CA ARG A 240 -18.74 -13.65 -15.31
C ARG A 240 -18.63 -14.46 -14.02
N ILE A 241 -17.40 -14.78 -13.61
CA ILE A 241 -17.11 -15.46 -12.34
C ILE A 241 -17.08 -14.52 -11.12
N GLY A 242 -17.44 -13.24 -11.30
CA GLY A 242 -17.73 -12.25 -10.26
C GLY A 242 -16.52 -11.61 -9.56
N ARG A 243 -15.29 -12.11 -9.78
CA ARG A 243 -14.12 -11.77 -8.95
C ARG A 243 -13.11 -10.80 -9.56
N MET A 244 -13.08 -10.65 -10.87
CA MET A 244 -12.08 -9.83 -11.54
C MET A 244 -12.71 -8.57 -12.13
N LEU A 245 -11.99 -7.46 -12.03
CA LEU A 245 -12.37 -6.16 -12.59
C LEU A 245 -11.36 -5.72 -13.64
N ARG A 246 -11.84 -5.23 -14.78
CA ARG A 246 -11.02 -4.54 -15.80
C ARG A 246 -11.49 -3.09 -15.89
N CYS A 247 -10.58 -2.13 -15.75
CA CYS A 247 -10.90 -0.72 -16.00
C CYS A 247 -11.20 -0.50 -17.48
N LEU A 248 -11.86 0.61 -17.83
CA LEU A 248 -12.24 0.92 -19.23
C LEU A 248 -11.05 0.88 -20.21
N ARG A 249 -9.84 1.23 -19.77
CA ARG A 249 -8.61 1.17 -20.59
C ARG A 249 -8.19 -0.26 -20.96
N HIS A 250 -8.48 -1.22 -20.09
CA HIS A 250 -8.15 -2.64 -20.27
C HIS A 250 -9.40 -3.49 -20.47
N ALA A 251 -10.54 -2.85 -20.76
CA ALA A 251 -11.75 -3.54 -21.17
C ALA A 251 -11.47 -4.18 -22.53
N PRO A 252 -11.89 -5.43 -22.75
CA PRO A 252 -11.70 -6.06 -24.05
C PRO A 252 -12.56 -5.34 -25.10
N ASP A 253 -12.08 -5.29 -26.36
CA ASP A 253 -12.75 -4.60 -27.46
C ASP A 253 -14.21 -5.06 -27.61
N TRP A 254 -15.18 -4.16 -27.40
CA TRP A 254 -16.59 -4.52 -27.48
C TRP A 254 -17.05 -4.80 -28.93
N PRO A 255 -17.87 -5.84 -29.18
CA PRO A 255 -18.23 -6.94 -28.27
C PRO A 255 -17.17 -8.06 -28.32
N ALA A 256 -16.41 -8.24 -27.25
CA ALA A 256 -15.43 -9.33 -27.19
C ALA A 256 -16.09 -10.62 -26.68
N PRO A 257 -15.86 -11.77 -27.34
CA PRO A 257 -16.08 -13.06 -26.72
C PRO A 257 -15.04 -13.23 -25.60
N GLY A 258 -15.45 -13.08 -24.35
CA GLY A 258 -14.57 -13.20 -23.19
C GLY A 258 -15.32 -13.20 -21.87
N ASP A 259 -14.59 -13.40 -20.78
CA ASP A 259 -15.17 -13.54 -19.44
C ASP A 259 -15.67 -12.21 -18.86
N PHE A 260 -15.32 -11.04 -19.40
CA PHE A 260 -15.70 -9.73 -18.82
C PHE A 260 -16.86 -9.09 -19.58
N VAL A 261 -18.09 -9.32 -19.11
CA VAL A 261 -19.31 -8.91 -19.84
C VAL A 261 -20.23 -8.00 -19.05
N GLU A 262 -20.07 -7.91 -17.74
CA GLU A 262 -20.99 -7.16 -16.88
C GLU A 262 -20.42 -5.77 -16.63
N PRO A 263 -21.04 -4.70 -17.17
CA PRO A 263 -20.65 -3.34 -16.85
C PRO A 263 -20.89 -3.07 -15.36
N VAL A 264 -19.95 -2.38 -14.74
CA VAL A 264 -19.96 -2.07 -13.32
C VAL A 264 -19.98 -0.55 -13.18
N THR A 265 -20.91 -0.05 -12.38
CA THR A 265 -21.01 1.37 -12.02
C THR A 265 -20.32 1.64 -10.69
N SER A 266 -20.20 2.91 -10.29
CA SER A 266 -19.66 3.27 -8.97
C SER A 266 -20.51 2.76 -7.81
N GLU A 267 -21.81 2.53 -8.02
CA GLU A 267 -22.72 2.02 -6.99
C GLU A 267 -22.48 0.51 -6.71
N ASP A 268 -21.96 -0.22 -7.70
CA ASP A 268 -21.69 -1.66 -7.61
C ASP A 268 -20.35 -1.99 -6.91
N LEU A 269 -19.55 -0.96 -6.57
CA LEU A 269 -18.24 -1.07 -5.93
C LEU A 269 -18.11 -0.11 -4.75
N PRO A 270 -18.91 -0.28 -3.67
CA PRO A 270 -18.92 0.63 -2.52
C PRO A 270 -17.57 0.70 -1.79
N ASP A 271 -16.78 -0.39 -1.85
CA ASP A 271 -15.47 -0.50 -1.23
C ASP A 271 -14.31 -0.27 -2.23
N GLY A 272 -14.62 0.18 -3.45
CA GLY A 272 -13.67 0.29 -4.54
C GLY A 272 -13.36 -1.01 -5.26
N GLY A 273 -12.33 -0.97 -6.11
CA GLY A 273 -11.93 -2.16 -6.86
C GLY A 273 -10.67 -1.94 -7.66
N THR A 274 -9.75 -2.89 -7.64
CA THR A 274 -8.50 -2.77 -8.41
C THR A 274 -8.63 -3.49 -9.74
N CYS A 275 -8.19 -2.83 -10.82
CA CYS A 275 -8.08 -3.46 -12.13
C CYS A 275 -7.09 -4.63 -12.08
N THR A 276 -7.57 -5.83 -12.38
CA THR A 276 -6.79 -7.08 -12.34
C THR A 276 -5.95 -7.31 -13.59
N HIS A 277 -5.76 -6.30 -14.45
CA HIS A 277 -4.79 -6.40 -15.54
C HIS A 277 -3.38 -6.43 -14.92
N PRO A 278 -2.50 -7.39 -15.29
CA PRO A 278 -1.20 -7.56 -14.66
C PRO A 278 -0.35 -6.29 -14.64
N GLU A 279 -0.50 -5.45 -15.65
CA GLU A 279 0.24 -4.20 -15.82
C GLU A 279 -0.53 -2.94 -15.35
N CYS A 280 -1.75 -3.09 -14.83
CA CYS A 280 -2.58 -1.95 -14.43
C CYS A 280 -2.53 -1.72 -12.92
N GLY A 281 -3.15 -2.59 -12.12
CA GLY A 281 -3.23 -2.42 -10.67
C GLY A 281 -3.93 -1.12 -10.22
N ILE A 282 -4.62 -0.40 -11.12
CA ILE A 282 -5.24 0.90 -10.81
C ILE A 282 -6.61 0.66 -10.17
N ASP A 283 -6.95 1.46 -9.16
CA ASP A 283 -8.30 1.54 -8.60
C ASP A 283 -9.29 2.07 -9.66
N VAL A 284 -10.35 1.31 -9.94
CA VAL A 284 -11.35 1.62 -10.95
C VAL A 284 -12.27 2.78 -10.53
N LEU A 285 -12.29 3.16 -9.25
CA LEU A 285 -13.00 4.37 -8.79
C LEU A 285 -12.23 5.67 -9.02
N ILE A 286 -10.93 5.61 -9.34
CA ILE A 286 -10.18 6.81 -9.74
C ILE A 286 -10.60 7.16 -11.17
N THR A 287 -11.47 8.16 -11.27
CA THR A 287 -12.05 8.68 -12.52
C THR A 287 -10.99 8.92 -13.59
N GLN A 288 -11.27 8.57 -14.85
CA GLN A 288 -10.31 8.71 -15.95
C GLN A 288 -9.90 10.17 -16.21
N GLU A 289 -10.75 11.14 -15.86
CA GLU A 289 -10.44 12.58 -15.98
C GLU A 289 -9.27 13.01 -15.08
N GLN A 290 -9.08 12.37 -13.92
CA GLN A 290 -7.95 12.62 -13.03
C GLN A 290 -6.60 12.06 -13.56
N ARG A 291 -6.59 11.47 -14.77
CA ARG A 291 -5.41 10.83 -15.38
C ARG A 291 -4.81 11.60 -16.56
N SER A 292 -5.48 12.65 -17.03
CA SER A 292 -5.02 13.47 -18.17
C SER A 292 -4.32 14.77 -17.74
N ALA A 293 -4.12 14.95 -16.43
CA ALA A 293 -3.27 15.96 -15.79
C ALA A 293 -2.03 15.28 -15.22
#